data_AF-A0A2D0KVX1-F1
#
_entry.id   AF-A0A2D0KVX1-F1
#
_cell.length_a   1.000
_cell.length_b   1.000
_cell.length_c   1.000
_cell.angle_alpha   90.00
_cell.angle_beta   90.00
_cell.angle_gamma   90.00
#
_symmetry.space_group_name_H-M   'P 1'
#
loop_
_entity.id
_entity.type
_entity.pdbx_description
1 polymer ?
#
loop_
_entity_poly.entity_id
_entity_poly.type
_entity_poly.pdbx_seq_one_letter_code
_entity_poly.pdbx_strand_id
1 'polypeptide(L)'
;MNQLDQHKFDKLVEIVDTTLNSLSVLFEEFGIEGMHKLTDPSLDQLKQLFSYMKEEAENLEKDLESNADSMNSVTALMFLQNVKQGLLFADTLLIGIEKFDAEYCERAHNGIRSNSLVSPQW
;
A
#
# COMPACT_ATOMS: atom_id res chain seq x y z
N MET A 1 -12.54 -12.65 -14.57
CA MET A 1 -12.52 -12.45 -13.12
C MET A 1 -13.90 -12.76 -12.57
N ASN A 2 -14.00 -13.58 -11.52
CA ASN A 2 -15.28 -13.89 -10.88
C ASN A 2 -15.64 -12.85 -9.81
N GLN A 3 -16.85 -12.92 -9.24
CA GLN A 3 -17.32 -11.97 -8.20
C GLN A 3 -16.49 -12.03 -6.91
N LEU A 4 -15.96 -13.19 -6.56
CA LEU A 4 -15.13 -13.36 -5.37
C LEU A 4 -13.80 -12.62 -5.54
N ASP A 5 -13.16 -12.73 -6.70
CA ASP A 5 -11.91 -12.05 -7.03
C ASP A 5 -12.10 -10.53 -7.12
N GLN A 6 -13.22 -10.08 -7.69
CA GLN A 6 -13.64 -8.66 -7.66
C GLN A 6 -13.73 -8.15 -6.22
N HIS A 7 -14.46 -8.86 -5.36
CA HIS A 7 -14.63 -8.45 -3.96
C HIS A 7 -13.31 -8.44 -3.18
N LYS A 8 -12.43 -9.42 -3.41
CA LYS A 8 -11.08 -9.45 -2.81
C LYS A 8 -10.26 -8.25 -3.26
N PHE A 9 -10.28 -7.93 -4.56
CA PHE A 9 -9.57 -6.79 -5.12
C PHE A 9 -10.06 -5.47 -4.52
N ASP A 10 -11.36 -5.23 -4.52
CA ASP A 10 -11.94 -3.98 -3.98
C ASP A 10 -11.59 -3.80 -2.51
N LYS A 11 -11.67 -4.87 -1.72
CA LYS A 11 -11.33 -4.85 -0.31
C LYS A 11 -9.83 -4.59 -0.08
N LEU A 12 -8.96 -5.16 -0.92
CA LEU A 12 -7.52 -4.88 -0.85
C LEU A 12 -7.25 -3.40 -1.14
N VAL A 13 -7.85 -2.84 -2.19
CA VAL A 13 -7.71 -1.41 -2.54
C VAL A 13 -8.17 -0.51 -1.39
N GLU A 14 -9.34 -0.77 -0.81
CA GLU A 14 -9.90 0.01 0.31
C GLU A 14 -8.98 -0.01 1.54
N ILE A 15 -8.50 -1.20 1.93
CA ILE A 15 -7.63 -1.35 3.10
C ILE A 15 -6.29 -0.66 2.87
N VAL A 16 -5.69 -0.84 1.68
CA VAL A 16 -4.40 -0.22 1.37
C VAL A 16 -4.53 1.29 1.31
N ASP A 17 -5.56 1.83 0.65
CA ASP A 17 -5.80 3.27 0.58
C ASP A 17 -5.98 3.89 1.97
N THR A 18 -6.83 3.29 2.81
CA THR A 18 -7.05 3.75 4.18
C THR A 18 -5.76 3.73 5.02
N THR A 19 -4.96 2.67 4.87
CA THR A 19 -3.72 2.50 5.63
C THR A 19 -2.63 3.46 5.16
N LEU A 20 -2.50 3.67 3.85
CA LEU A 20 -1.59 4.67 3.26
C LEU A 20 -1.94 6.07 3.72
N ASN A 21 -3.23 6.43 3.69
CA ASN A 21 -3.70 7.73 4.17
C ASN A 21 -3.42 7.92 5.66
N SER A 22 -3.67 6.88 6.47
CA SER A 22 -3.35 6.90 7.91
C SER A 22 -1.86 7.08 8.17
N LEU A 23 -0.99 6.35 7.45
CA LEU A 23 0.46 6.49 7.57
C LEU A 23 0.92 7.90 7.17
N SER A 24 0.36 8.46 6.09
CA SER A 24 0.66 9.81 5.63
C SER A 24 0.31 10.86 6.68
N VAL A 25 -0.88 10.75 7.30
CA VAL A 25 -1.32 11.66 8.37
C VAL A 25 -0.42 11.54 9.60
N LEU A 26 -0.11 10.31 10.03
CA LEU A 26 0.80 10.09 11.16
C LEU A 26 2.18 10.73 10.91
N PHE A 27 2.73 10.57 9.71
CA PHE A 27 4.00 11.19 9.36
C PHE A 27 3.94 12.72 9.36
N GLU A 28 2.86 13.32 8.87
CA GLU A 28 2.66 14.78 8.88
C GLU A 28 2.54 15.33 10.31
N GLU A 29 1.87 14.60 11.20
CA GLU A 29 1.65 15.02 12.59
C GLU A 29 2.90 14.88 13.44
N PHE A 30 3.60 13.75 13.31
CA PHE A 30 4.67 13.36 14.23
C PHE A 30 6.07 13.56 13.66
N GLY A 31 6.20 13.68 12.33
CA GLY A 31 7.48 13.68 11.65
C GLY A 31 8.32 12.43 11.93
N ILE A 32 9.57 12.43 11.47
CA ILE A 32 10.49 11.30 11.61
C ILE A 32 10.70 10.93 13.10
N GLU A 33 10.97 11.93 13.94
CA GLU A 33 11.27 11.69 15.35
C GLU A 33 10.09 11.13 16.14
N GLY A 34 8.89 11.64 15.90
CA GLY A 34 7.69 11.15 16.58
C GLY A 34 7.29 9.76 16.08
N MET A 35 7.39 9.52 14.77
CA MET A 35 7.16 8.20 14.18
C MET A 35 8.10 7.13 14.74
N HIS A 36 9.38 7.46 14.94
CA HIS A 36 10.36 6.53 15.53
C HIS A 36 10.06 6.20 17.01
N LYS A 37 9.30 7.04 17.70
CA LYS A 37 8.93 6.86 19.12
C LYS A 37 7.55 6.23 19.31
N LEU A 38 6.85 5.90 18.22
CA LEU A 38 5.54 5.28 18.30
C LEU A 38 5.60 3.93 19.03
N THR A 39 4.59 3.70 19.85
CA THR A 39 4.43 2.45 20.61
C THR A 39 3.12 1.73 20.30
N ASP A 40 2.13 2.43 19.75
CA ASP A 40 0.82 1.87 19.36
C ASP A 40 0.21 2.66 18.18
N PRO A 41 0.25 2.11 16.93
CA PRO A 41 1.08 0.98 16.52
C PRO A 41 2.57 1.37 16.57
N SER A 42 3.44 0.45 16.95
CA SER A 42 4.89 0.64 16.84
C SER A 42 5.35 0.66 15.37
N LEU A 43 6.55 1.20 15.12
CA LEU A 43 7.14 1.19 13.78
C LEU A 43 7.27 -0.24 13.20
N ASP A 44 7.60 -1.21 14.04
CA ASP A 44 7.69 -2.62 13.63
C ASP A 44 6.32 -3.22 13.29
N GLN A 45 5.27 -2.86 14.05
CA GLN A 45 3.90 -3.28 13.75
C GLN A 45 3.43 -2.70 12.40
N LEU A 46 3.77 -1.45 12.11
CA LEU A 46 3.51 -0.84 10.80
C LEU A 46 4.23 -1.61 9.69
N LYS A 47 5.52 -1.90 9.83
CA LYS A 47 6.29 -2.68 8.83
C LYS A 47 5.71 -4.07 8.60
N GLN A 48 5.26 -4.75 9.66
CA GLN A 48 4.59 -6.05 9.55
C GLN A 48 3.27 -5.94 8.79
N LEU A 49 2.45 -4.93 9.10
CA LEU A 49 1.18 -4.69 8.41
C LEU A 49 1.40 -4.46 6.90
N PHE A 50 2.35 -3.60 6.53
CA PHE A 50 2.66 -3.36 5.12
C PHE A 50 3.29 -4.57 4.42
N SER A 51 4.05 -5.39 5.14
CA SER A 51 4.57 -6.66 4.61
C SER A 51 3.44 -7.65 4.31
N TYR A 52 2.47 -7.77 5.21
CA TYR A 52 1.28 -8.60 5.00
C TYR A 52 0.47 -8.12 3.78
N MET A 53 0.21 -6.81 3.66
CA MET A 53 -0.51 -6.28 2.49
C MET A 53 0.25 -6.49 1.16
N LYS A 54 1.58 -6.43 1.18
CA LYS A 54 2.42 -6.77 0.00
C LYS A 54 2.22 -8.22 -0.41
N GLU A 55 2.25 -9.15 0.55
CA GLU A 55 2.03 -10.58 0.29
C GLU A 55 0.62 -10.85 -0.27
N GLU A 56 -0.42 -10.23 0.31
CA GLU A 56 -1.79 -10.35 -0.21
C GLU A 56 -1.93 -9.81 -1.64
N ALA A 57 -1.28 -8.67 -1.94
CA ALA A 57 -1.24 -8.12 -3.30
C ALA A 57 -0.52 -9.07 -4.29
N GLU A 58 0.58 -9.68 -3.90
CA GLU A 58 1.30 -10.67 -4.72
C GLU A 58 0.49 -11.95 -4.94
N ASN A 59 -0.23 -12.42 -3.93
CA ASN A 59 -1.10 -13.59 -4.05
C ASN A 59 -2.27 -13.30 -4.99
N LEU A 60 -2.88 -12.12 -4.89
CA LEU A 60 -3.94 -11.70 -5.80
C LEU A 60 -3.42 -11.54 -7.24
N GLU A 61 -2.20 -11.03 -7.43
CA GLU A 61 -1.57 -10.94 -8.75
C GLU A 61 -1.47 -12.32 -9.42
N LYS A 62 -0.96 -13.33 -8.69
CA LYS A 62 -0.84 -14.71 -9.18
C LYS A 62 -2.20 -15.31 -9.54
N ASP A 63 -3.22 -15.06 -8.71
CA ASP A 63 -4.59 -15.51 -8.96
C ASP A 63 -5.17 -14.87 -10.23
N LEU A 64 -4.91 -13.57 -10.45
CA LEU A 64 -5.37 -12.84 -11.62
C LEU A 64 -4.63 -13.25 -12.91
N GLU A 65 -3.32 -13.46 -12.85
CA GLU A 65 -2.50 -13.93 -13.97
C GLU A 65 -2.92 -15.33 -14.42
N SER A 66 -3.25 -16.21 -13.47
CA SER A 66 -3.76 -17.55 -13.75
C SER A 66 -5.14 -17.53 -14.44
N ASN A 67 -5.84 -16.39 -14.40
CA ASN A 67 -7.15 -16.16 -14.99
C ASN A 67 -7.14 -14.98 -15.98
N ALA A 68 -6.00 -14.73 -16.65
CA ALA A 68 -5.76 -13.54 -17.48
C ALA A 68 -6.62 -13.46 -18.76
N ASP A 69 -7.43 -14.47 -19.07
CA ASP A 69 -8.24 -14.54 -20.30
C ASP A 69 -9.41 -13.54 -20.35
N SER A 70 -9.66 -12.79 -19.27
CA SER A 70 -10.73 -11.80 -19.21
C SER A 70 -10.22 -10.37 -19.13
N MET A 71 -10.88 -9.46 -19.85
CA MET A 71 -10.60 -8.02 -19.80
C MET A 71 -10.58 -7.49 -18.37
N ASN A 72 -11.50 -7.96 -17.52
CA ASN A 72 -11.56 -7.58 -16.11
C ASN A 72 -10.33 -8.00 -15.32
N SER A 73 -9.71 -9.15 -15.62
CA SER A 73 -8.47 -9.59 -14.98
C SER A 73 -7.28 -8.72 -15.41
N VAL A 74 -7.19 -8.38 -16.71
CA VAL A 74 -6.15 -7.46 -17.22
C VAL A 74 -6.28 -6.08 -16.60
N THR A 75 -7.50 -5.55 -16.52
CA THR A 75 -7.77 -4.28 -15.85
C THR A 75 -7.39 -4.36 -14.37
N ALA A 76 -7.81 -5.41 -13.64
CA ALA A 76 -7.44 -5.58 -12.24
C ALA A 76 -5.91 -5.64 -12.03
N LEU A 77 -5.16 -6.32 -12.90
CA LEU A 77 -3.69 -6.35 -12.86
C LEU A 77 -3.08 -4.95 -13.02
N MET A 78 -3.63 -4.12 -13.91
CA MET A 78 -3.17 -2.73 -14.07
C MET A 78 -3.37 -1.91 -12.79
N PHE A 79 -4.56 -1.98 -12.18
CA PHE A 79 -4.83 -1.26 -10.93
C PHE A 79 -4.05 -1.83 -9.74
N LEU A 80 -3.77 -3.15 -9.73
CA LEU A 80 -2.94 -3.79 -8.71
C LEU A 80 -1.51 -3.23 -8.69
N GLN A 81 -0.97 -2.81 -9.84
CA GLN A 81 0.35 -2.15 -9.86
C GLN A 81 0.37 -0.84 -9.07
N ASN A 82 -0.72 -0.07 -9.11
CA ASN A 82 -0.83 1.17 -8.30
C ASN A 82 -0.88 0.86 -6.80
N VAL A 83 -1.59 -0.22 -6.41
CA VAL A 83 -1.60 -0.72 -5.02
C VAL A 83 -0.19 -1.09 -4.58
N LYS A 84 0.51 -1.91 -5.37
CA LYS A 84 1.89 -2.32 -5.10
C LYS A 84 2.86 -1.14 -5.01
N GLN A 85 2.69 -0.14 -5.87
CA GLN A 85 3.48 1.09 -5.83
C GLN A 85 3.25 1.90 -4.55
N GLY A 86 1.99 2.01 -4.10
CA GLY A 86 1.66 2.65 -2.82
C GLY A 86 2.30 1.95 -1.64
N LEU A 87 2.21 0.61 -1.60
CA LEU A 87 2.86 -0.22 -0.58
C LEU A 87 4.39 -0.06 -0.58
N LEU A 88 5.01 0.08 -1.76
CA LEU A 88 6.44 0.35 -1.87
C LEU A 88 6.82 1.72 -1.30
N PHE A 89 6.02 2.75 -1.55
CA PHE A 89 6.25 4.06 -0.94
C PHE A 89 6.13 4.02 0.57
N ALA A 90 5.13 3.32 1.13
CA ALA A 90 5.02 3.13 2.57
C ALA A 90 6.23 2.41 3.17
N ASP A 91 6.69 1.34 2.54
CA ASP A 91 7.89 0.61 2.98
C ASP A 91 9.13 1.51 2.98
N THR A 92 9.28 2.31 1.92
CA THR A 92 10.35 3.30 1.79
C THR A 92 10.28 4.36 2.90
N LEU A 93 9.08 4.84 3.22
CA LEU A 93 8.85 5.80 4.30
C LEU A 93 9.25 5.20 5.66
N LEU A 94 8.81 3.97 5.95
CA LEU A 94 9.12 3.29 7.22
C LEU A 94 10.62 3.00 7.38
N ILE A 95 11.31 2.64 6.30
CA ILE A 95 12.77 2.49 6.27
C ILE A 95 13.46 3.84 6.49
N GLY A 96 12.96 4.90 5.84
CA GLY A 96 13.47 6.26 6.01
C GLY A 96 13.35 6.72 7.46
N ILE A 97 12.21 6.45 8.10
CA ILE A 97 11.96 6.77 9.51
C ILE A 97 12.98 6.05 10.40
N GLU A 98 13.16 4.74 10.22
CA GLU A 98 14.13 3.94 10.99
C GLU A 98 15.57 4.46 10.84
N LYS A 99 15.94 4.93 9.65
CA LYS A 99 17.28 5.45 9.38
C LYS A 99 17.45 6.93 9.69
N PHE A 100 16.40 7.61 10.15
CA PHE A 100 16.34 9.06 10.28
C PHE A 100 16.74 9.81 8.99
N ASP A 101 16.36 9.27 7.83
CA ASP A 101 16.67 9.85 6.52
C ASP A 101 15.50 10.71 6.03
N ALA A 102 15.63 12.03 6.20
CA ALA A 102 14.57 12.97 5.89
C ALA A 102 14.27 13.08 4.39
N GLU A 103 15.28 13.01 3.53
CA GLU A 103 15.09 13.11 2.08
C GLU A 103 14.32 11.89 1.55
N TYR A 104 14.65 10.70 2.06
CA TYR A 104 13.90 9.49 1.74
C TYR A 104 12.46 9.55 2.24
N CYS A 105 12.25 10.02 3.47
CA CYS A 105 10.90 10.16 4.03
C CYS A 105 10.04 11.12 3.21
N GLU A 106 10.55 12.32 2.88
CA GLU A 106 9.79 13.30 2.10
C GLU A 106 9.44 12.78 0.70
N ARG A 107 10.38 12.13 0.01
CA ARG A 107 10.10 11.54 -1.31
C ARG A 107 9.04 10.45 -1.23
N ALA A 108 9.16 9.55 -0.26
CA ALA A 108 8.23 8.45 -0.07
C ALA A 108 6.83 8.97 0.31
N HIS A 109 6.76 9.93 1.23
CA HIS A 109 5.53 10.58 1.65
C HIS A 109 4.82 11.29 0.51
N ASN A 110 5.55 12.05 -0.32
CA ASN A 110 5.00 12.64 -1.55
C ASN A 110 4.52 11.58 -2.55
N GLY A 111 5.23 10.44 -2.64
CA GLY A 111 4.80 9.28 -3.42
C GLY A 111 3.46 8.72 -2.94
N ILE A 112 3.26 8.57 -1.63
CA ILE A 112 1.99 8.15 -1.04
C ILE A 112 0.87 9.16 -1.40
N ARG A 113 1.10 10.46 -1.18
CA ARG A 113 0.09 11.50 -1.43
C ARG A 113 -0.31 11.65 -2.90
N SER A 114 0.59 11.33 -3.82
CA SER A 114 0.32 11.39 -5.27
C SER A 114 -0.22 10.07 -5.83
N ASN A 115 -0.14 8.97 -5.07
CA ASN A 115 -0.67 7.68 -5.48
C ASN A 115 -2.18 7.59 -5.21
N SER A 116 -2.99 7.99 -6.19
CA SER A 116 -4.44 7.82 -6.12
C SER A 116 -4.81 6.36 -6.42
N LEU A 117 -5.18 5.62 -5.37
CA LEU A 117 -5.72 4.29 -5.52
C LEU A 117 -7.19 4.36 -5.94
N VAL A 118 -7.53 3.59 -6.97
CA VAL A 118 -8.87 3.55 -7.56
C VAL A 118 -9.20 2.12 -7.89
N SER A 119 -10.45 1.72 -7.64
CA SER A 119 -10.97 0.44 -8.10
C SER A 119 -11.51 0.57 -9.53
N PRO A 120 -11.36 -0.46 -10.38
CA PRO A 120 -12.07 -0.54 -11.64
C PRO A 120 -13.59 -0.48 -11.42
N GLN A 121 -14.31 0.16 -12.34
CA GLN A 121 -15.75 -0.09 -12.49
C GLN A 121 -15.89 -1.35 -13.35
N TRP A 122 -16.00 -2.49 -12.69
CA TRP A 122 -15.99 -3.83 -13.29
C TRP A 122 -17.28 -4.24 -14.00
#